data_AF-A0A7I0J6Z0-F1
#
_entry.id   AF-A0A7I0J6Z0-F1
#
_cell.length_a   1.000
_cell.length_b   1.000
_cell.length_c   1.000
_cell.angle_alpha   90.00
_cell.angle_beta   90.00
_cell.angle_gamma   90.00
#
_symmetry.space_group_name_H-M   'P 1'
#
loop_
_entity.id
_entity.type
_entity.pdbx_description
1 polymer ?
#
loop_
_entity_poly.entity_id
_entity_poly.type
_entity_poly.pdbx_seq_one_letter_code
_entity_poly.pdbx_strand_id
1 'polypeptide(L)' 'AEGVAVVFGSAFGLGPNFRISYATSETLLEEACTRIQRFTASLT' A
#
# COMPACT_ATOMS: atom_id res chain seq x y z
N ALA A 1 -1.38 11.07 -8.26
CA ALA A 1 -1.66 9.69 -7.80
C ALA A 1 -0.33 9.04 -7.40
N GLU A 2 -0.26 8.32 -6.27
CA GLU A 2 0.98 7.74 -5.73
C GLU A 2 1.53 6.54 -6.52
N GLY A 3 0.67 5.86 -7.29
CA GLY A 3 1.11 4.76 -8.17
C GLY A 3 1.54 3.49 -7.41
N VAL A 4 0.85 3.13 -6.32
CA VAL A 4 1.05 1.86 -5.58
C VAL A 4 -0.19 0.99 -5.75
N ALA A 5 -0.03 -0.17 -6.39
CA ALA A 5 -1.12 -1.13 -6.56
C ALA A 5 -1.20 -2.07 -5.34
N VAL A 6 -2.40 -2.22 -4.78
CA VAL A 6 -2.68 -3.08 -3.61
C VAL A 6 -3.99 -3.85 -3.84
N VAL A 7 -4.25 -4.87 -3.00
CA VAL A 7 -5.52 -5.59 -3.01
C VAL A 7 -6.31 -5.25 -1.75
N PHE A 8 -7.54 -4.74 -1.90
CA PHE A 8 -8.40 -4.47 -0.75
C PHE A 8 -8.74 -5.76 0.02
N GLY A 9 -8.72 -5.69 1.35
CA GLY A 9 -9.03 -6.80 2.24
C GLY A 9 -10.47 -7.33 2.08
N SER A 10 -11.39 -6.47 1.62
CA SER A 10 -12.75 -6.88 1.25
C SER A 10 -12.78 -7.95 0.15
N ALA A 11 -11.77 -8.01 -0.73
CA ALA A 11 -11.62 -9.09 -1.72
C ALA A 11 -11.31 -10.45 -1.07
N PHE A 12 -10.88 -10.46 0.20
CA PHE A 12 -10.63 -11.65 1.02
C PHE A 12 -11.65 -11.81 2.16
N GLY A 13 -12.74 -11.02 2.18
CA GLY A 13 -13.76 -11.08 3.23
C GLY A 13 -13.37 -10.46 4.58
N LEU A 14 -12.23 -9.77 4.67
CA LEU A 14 -11.73 -9.13 5.91
C LEU A 14 -11.42 -7.65 5.66
N GLY A 15 -12.24 -6.73 6.18
CA GLY A 15 -12.02 -5.28 6.09
C GLY A 15 -12.05 -4.62 7.48
N PRO A 16 -11.44 -3.44 7.68
CA PRO A 16 -10.92 -2.49 6.67
C PRO A 16 -9.38 -2.50 6.55
N ASN A 17 -8.82 -3.47 5.82
CA ASN A 17 -7.38 -3.53 5.53
C ASN A 17 -7.11 -3.66 4.02
N PHE A 18 -5.84 -3.63 3.61
CA PHE A 18 -5.39 -3.97 2.26
C PHE A 18 -4.12 -4.82 2.35
N ARG A 19 -3.86 -5.63 1.32
CA ARG A 19 -2.71 -6.54 1.24
C ARG A 19 -1.68 -6.03 0.23
N ILE A 20 -0.42 -6.04 0.64
CA ILE A 20 0.77 -5.81 -0.22
C ILE A 20 1.53 -7.12 -0.40
N SER A 21 2.01 -7.38 -1.61
CA SER A 21 3.01 -8.43 -1.86
C SER A 21 4.40 -7.89 -1.55
N TYR A 22 5.16 -8.57 -0.70
CA TYR A 22 6.55 -8.24 -0.40
C TYR A 22 7.56 -9.10 -1.19
N ALA A 23 7.10 -9.96 -2.09
CA ALA A 23 7.96 -10.77 -2.95
C ALA A 23 8.53 -9.91 -4.12
N THR A 24 9.35 -8.93 -3.78
CA THR A 24 10.02 -7.98 -4.70
C THR A 24 11.29 -7.42 -4.03
N SER A 25 11.97 -6.44 -4.64
CA SER A 25 13.19 -5.84 -4.06
C SER A 25 12.87 -4.94 -2.85
N GLU A 26 13.80 -4.89 -1.90
CA GLU A 26 13.72 -4.03 -0.71
C GLU A 26 13.56 -2.55 -1.10
N THR A 27 14.36 -2.08 -2.06
CA THR A 27 14.26 -0.72 -2.60
C THR A 27 12.87 -0.37 -3.12
N LEU A 28 12.19 -1.30 -3.81
CA LEU A 28 10.83 -1.07 -4.30
C LEU A 28 9.83 -1.01 -3.15
N LEU A 29 10.02 -1.83 -2.11
CA LEU A 29 9.17 -1.84 -0.92
C LEU A 29 9.32 -0.55 -0.11
N GLU A 30 10.54 -0.06 0.08
CA GLU A 30 10.81 1.21 0.78
C GLU A 30 10.16 2.39 0.06
N GLU A 31 10.29 2.45 -1.26
CA GLU A 31 9.66 3.47 -2.11
C GLU A 31 8.12 3.39 -2.02
N ALA A 32 7.55 2.18 -2.07
CA ALA A 32 6.11 1.98 -1.90
C ALA A 32 5.62 2.45 -0.53
N CYS A 33 6.34 2.12 0.56
CA CYS A 33 6.05 2.58 1.91
C CYS A 33 6.10 4.11 2.02
N THR A 34 7.10 4.75 1.42
CA THR A 34 7.25 6.22 1.41
C THR A 34 6.07 6.90 0.71
N ARG A 35 5.62 6.35 -0.43
CA ARG A 35 4.45 6.83 -1.17
C ARG A 35 3.15 6.68 -0.37
N ILE A 36 2.95 5.55 0.30
CA ILE A 36 1.78 5.32 1.17
C ILE A 36 1.76 6.33 2.33
N GLN A 37 2.91 6.56 2.98
CA GLN A 37 3.03 7.53 4.06
C GLN A 37 2.69 8.95 3.59
N ARG A 38 3.23 9.38 2.43
CA ARG A 38 2.93 10.69 1.84
C ARG A 38 1.45 10.89 1.55
N PHE A 39 0.78 9.89 0.98
CA PHE A 39 -0.67 9.96 0.76
C PHE A 39 -1.42 10.08 2.09
N THR A 40 -1.12 9.23 3.07
CA THR A 40 -1.80 9.24 4.37
C THR A 40 -1.62 10.57 5.09
N ALA A 41 -0.42 11.16 5.02
CA ALA A 41 -0.13 12.48 5.59
C ALA A 41 -0.87 13.63 4.88
N SER A 42 -1.34 13.44 3.64
CA SER A 42 -2.11 14.44 2.89
C SER A 42 -3.62 14.41 3.19
N LEU A 43 -4.10 13.39 3.91
CA LEU A 43 -5.50 13.27 4.30
C LEU A 43 -5.77 14.22 5.48
N THR A 44 -6.66 15.19 5.28
CA THR A 44 -7.14 16.14 6.30
C THR A 44 -8.66 16.04 6.43
#